data_AF-A0A396HJX6-F1
#
_entry.id   AF-A0A396HJX6-F1
#
_cell.length_a   1.000
_cell.length_b   1.000
_cell.length_c   1.000
_cell.angle_alpha   90.00
_cell.angle_beta   90.00
_cell.angle_gamma   90.00
#
_symmetry.space_group_name_H-M   'P 1'
#
loop_
_entity.id
_entity.type
_entity.pdbx_description
1 polymer ?
#
loop_
_entity_poly.entity_id
_entity_poly.type
_entity_poly.pdbx_seq_one_letter_code
_entity_poly.pdbx_strand_id
1 'polypeptide(L)' 'MIWEAVVWVFWNARNDCIFNNVNARWEEVVEEVKVLTWRWMLSRSNTPACLYYEWSWCPESVS' A
#
# COMPACT_ATOMS: atom_id res chain seq x y z
N MET A 1 -7.82 -5.29 9.34
CA MET A 1 -7.19 -5.59 8.02
C MET A 1 -6.31 -4.45 7.56
N ILE A 2 -6.80 -3.20 7.51
CA ILE A 2 -5.90 -2.03 7.37
C ILE A 2 -4.89 -1.99 8.53
N TRP A 3 -5.38 -2.11 9.77
CA TRP A 3 -4.51 -2.19 10.95
C TRP A 3 -3.48 -3.32 10.86
N GLU A 4 -3.92 -4.54 10.52
CA GLU A 4 -3.02 -5.69 10.32
C GLU A 4 -1.96 -5.44 9.23
N ALA A 5 -2.34 -4.81 8.12
CA ALA A 5 -1.41 -4.43 7.05
C ALA A 5 -0.37 -3.41 7.54
N VAL A 6 -0.78 -2.42 8.32
CA VAL A 6 0.13 -1.45 8.93
C VAL A 6 1.11 -2.17 9.86
N VAL A 7 0.61 -2.96 10.81
CA VAL A 7 1.48 -3.69 11.76
C VAL A 7 2.45 -4.61 11.03
N TRP A 8 1.98 -5.32 10.00
CA TRP A 8 2.82 -6.21 9.19
C TRP A 8 3.94 -5.46 8.48
N VAL A 9 3.62 -4.37 7.75
CA VAL A 9 4.62 -3.61 6.99
C VAL A 9 5.64 -2.97 7.93
N PHE A 10 5.21 -2.42 9.07
CA PHE A 10 6.13 -1.86 10.08
C PHE A 10 7.04 -2.93 10.68
N TRP A 11 6.51 -4.11 10.97
CA TRP A 11 7.31 -5.24 11.46
C TRP A 11 8.35 -5.67 10.42
N ASN A 12 7.96 -5.75 9.14
CA ASN A 12 8.85 -6.15 8.07
C ASN A 12 9.95 -5.10 7.82
N ALA A 13 9.60 -3.82 7.72
CA ALA A 13 10.56 -2.72 7.56
C ALA A 13 11.57 -2.66 8.72
N ARG A 14 11.12 -2.91 9.95
CA ARG A 14 12.01 -2.99 11.11
C ARG A 14 12.98 -4.18 11.00
N ASN A 15 12.48 -5.35 10.59
CA ASN A 15 13.31 -6.53 10.42
C ASN A 15 14.36 -6.33 9.32
N ASP A 16 13.98 -5.74 8.19
CA ASP A 16 14.92 -5.45 7.11
C ASP A 16 16.00 -4.43 7.54
N CYS A 17 15.64 -3.46 8.36
CA CYS A 17 16.62 -2.55 8.97
C CYS A 17 17.61 -3.29 9.88
N ILE A 18 17.15 -4.22 10.71
CA ILE A 18 18.00 -4.96 11.66
C ILE A 18 18.85 -6.03 10.99
N PHE A 19 18.25 -6.84 10.11
CA PHE A 19 18.89 -8.04 9.56
C PHE A 19 19.56 -7.78 8.22
N ASN A 20 19.06 -6.84 7.43
CA ASN A 20 19.53 -6.56 6.08
C ASN A 20 20.19 -5.17 5.96
N ASN A 21 20.24 -4.38 7.04
CA ASN A 21 20.76 -3.01 7.06
C ASN A 21 20.10 -2.11 6.00
N VAL A 22 18.84 -2.40 5.67
CA VAL A 22 18.04 -1.63 4.71
C VAL A 22 17.32 -0.52 5.46
N ASN A 23 17.61 0.73 5.11
CA ASN A 23 16.89 1.87 5.66
C ASN A 23 15.70 2.22 4.76
N ALA A 24 14.55 1.62 5.04
CA ALA A 24 13.32 1.92 4.32
C ALA A 24 12.88 3.37 4.59
N ARG A 25 12.59 4.11 3.52
CA ARG A 25 12.07 5.47 3.67
C ARG A 25 10.62 5.43 4.11
N TRP A 26 10.18 6.40 4.90
CA TRP A 26 8.79 6.44 5.38
C TRP A 26 7.77 6.50 4.23
N GLU A 27 8.12 7.11 3.10
CA GLU A 27 7.26 7.15 1.91
C GLU A 27 7.05 5.75 1.31
N GLU A 28 8.10 4.93 1.29
CA GLU A 28 8.05 3.54 0.78
C GLU A 28 7.20 2.66 1.68
N VAL A 29 7.36 2.79 3.00
CA VAL A 29 6.55 2.09 4.01
C VAL A 29 5.06 2.44 3.87
N VAL A 30 4.75 3.73 3.70
CA VAL A 30 3.36 4.20 3.51
C VAL A 30 2.77 3.67 2.21
N GLU A 31 3.54 3.66 1.13
CA GLU A 31 3.08 3.15 -0.15
C GLU A 31 2.83 1.64 -0.12
N GLU A 32 3.71 0.88 0.55
CA GLU A 32 3.50 -0.56 0.74
C GLU A 32 2.22 -0.86 1.53
N VAL A 33 1.92 -0.09 2.59
CA VAL A 33 0.64 -0.19 3.32
C VAL A 33 -0.55 0.07 2.38
N LYS A 34 -0.51 1.13 1.57
CA LYS A 34 -1.59 1.44 0.62
C LYS A 34 -1.79 0.32 -0.38
N VAL A 35 -0.72 -0.18 -1.00
CA VAL A 35 -0.78 -1.25 -1.99
C VAL A 35 -1.33 -2.53 -1.37
N LEU A 36 -0.85 -2.92 -0.17
CA LEU A 36 -1.29 -4.15 0.49
C LEU A 36 -2.76 -4.08 0.89
N THR A 37 -3.20 -2.94 1.44
CA THR A 37 -4.59 -2.71 1.80
C THR A 37 -5.51 -2.62 0.58
N TRP A 38 -5.07 -1.97 -0.49
CA TRP A 38 -5.80 -1.89 -1.76
C TRP A 38 -5.94 -3.28 -2.41
N ARG A 39 -4.86 -4.07 -2.51
CA ARG A 39 -4.91 -5.44 -3.05
C ARG A 39 -5.86 -6.31 -2.26
N TRP A 40 -5.85 -6.18 -0.93
CA TRP A 40 -6.77 -6.90 -0.07
C TRP A 40 -8.23 -6.48 -0.28
N MET A 41 -8.50 -5.17 -0.36
CA MET A 41 -9.83 -4.65 -0.70
C MET A 41 -10.30 -5.14 -2.07
N LEU A 42 -9.42 -5.09 -3.08
CA LEU A 42 -9.69 -5.56 -4.43
C LEU A 42 -9.99 -7.06 -4.44
N SER A 43 -9.23 -7.89 -3.71
CA SER A 43 -9.46 -9.33 -3.63
C SER A 43 -10.83 -9.70 -3.02
N ARG A 44 -11.42 -8.81 -2.24
CA ARG A 44 -12.74 -8.98 -1.64
C ARG A 44 -13.87 -8.40 -2.47
N SER A 45 -13.55 -7.44 -3.31
CA SER A 45 -14.48 -6.84 -4.24
C SER A 45 -14.49 -7.69 -5.51
N ASN A 46 -15.65 -8.14 -6.00
CA ASN A 46 -15.73 -8.92 -7.24
C ASN A 46 -15.52 -8.01 -8.48
N THR A 47 -14.60 -7.06 -8.36
CA THR A 47 -14.52 -5.88 -9.19
C THR A 47 -13.35 -6.04 -10.15
N PRO A 48 -13.59 -5.90 -11.46
CA PRO A 48 -12.55 -6.10 -12.47
C PRO A 48 -11.41 -5.10 -12.28
N ALA A 49 -10.19 -5.50 -12.63
CA ALA A 49 -8.92 -4.77 -12.45
C ALA A 49 -8.86 -3.34 -13.03
N CYS A 50 -9.90 -2.90 -13.73
CA CYS A 50 -10.05 -1.59 -14.35
C CYS A 50 -10.01 -0.41 -13.36
N LEU A 51 -10.41 -0.60 -12.10
CA LEU A 51 -10.52 0.50 -11.12
C LEU A 51 -9.18 1.02 -10.57
N TYR A 52 -8.07 0.28 -10.67
CA TYR A 52 -6.78 0.78 -10.17
C TYR A 52 -6.27 1.96 -10.99
N TYR A 53 -6.38 1.85 -12.32
CA TYR A 53 -5.95 2.89 -13.25
C TYR A 53 -6.74 4.17 -13.04
N GLU A 54 -8.06 4.07 -12.86
CA GLU A 54 -8.95 5.21 -12.56
C GLU A 54 -8.69 5.81 -11.17
N TRP A 55 -8.27 5.01 -10.18
CA TRP A 55 -7.93 5.53 -8.84
C TRP A 55 -6.61 6.29 -8.81
N SER A 56 -5.61 5.87 -9.59
CA SER A 56 -4.36 6.63 -9.76
C SER A 56 -4.52 7.87 -10.64
N TRP A 57 -5.52 7.88 -11.53
CA TRP A 57 -5.85 9.03 -12.37
C TRP A 57 -6.99 9.85 -11.75
N CYS A 58 -6.62 10.79 -10.88
CA CYS A 58 -7.53 11.88 -10.50
C CYS A 58 -7.39 13.01 -11.53
N PRO A 59 -8.33 13.27 -12.44
CA PRO A 59 -8.34 14.52 -13.18
C PRO A 59 -8.90 15.60 -12.25
N GLU A 60 -8.09 16.60 -11.90
CA GLU A 60 -8.61 17.89 -11.43
C GLU A 60 -9.56 18.43 -12.50
N SER A 61 -10.84 18.15 -12.36
CA SER A 61 -11.90 18.73 -13.17
C SER A 61 -12.43 19.96 -12.43
N VAL A 62 -11.69 21.07 -12.51
CA VAL A 62 -12.26 22.39 -12.25
C VAL A 62 -11.67 23.43 -13.20
N SER A 63 -12.40 23.70 -14.29
CA SER A 63 -12.78 25.06 -14.73
C SER A 63 -13.88 24.97 -15.77
#